data_AF-A0A933M0W7-F1
#
_entry.id   AF-A0A933M0W7-F1
#
_cell.length_a   1.000
_cell.length_b   1.000
_cell.length_c   1.000
_cell.angle_alpha   90.00
_cell.angle_beta   90.00
_cell.angle_gamma   90.00
#
_symmetry.space_group_name_H-M   'P 1'
#
loop_
_entity.id
_entity.type
_entity.pdbx_description
1 polymer ?
#
loop_
_entity_poly.entity_id
_entity_poly.type
_entity_poly.pdbx_seq_one_letter_code
_entity_poly.pdbx_strand_id
1 'polypeptide(L)'
;PPQKTTCEGTSSAASVATFQAIPLGDKLGAKVRFFFEGEGTDGKTRVMYIDSKDGYVGRDFNSGSSTVCSTAADYSKGGGCEPTVILGIEGDATYGNKNIKAVRQFKIGYPTMNDWRWDGASGSFMFITIDVPTTCSKYMMTSGYAVWDGKEWKVQYDANGCPKLFQAVQAPMPMHIGGTRYKMYFNNNAMQPGGAPGGGVPSATSLDEKPMKVIYADASLTGDPNVVDYEDWETIEQAHEITYMWSDGSVLGMKDESHLDDYAIFTPNNNLDFQVMYSNMSLSDIKPGTNFEPPFIGVVLLMNP
;
A
#
# COMPACT_ATOMS: atom_id res chain seq x y z
N PRO A 1 -20.36 -13.44 -32.27
CA PRO A 1 -19.88 -13.18 -30.90
C PRO A 1 -19.50 -11.70 -30.75
N PRO A 2 -20.01 -10.95 -29.75
CA PRO A 2 -19.48 -9.62 -29.51
C PRO A 2 -18.01 -9.77 -29.12
N GLN A 3 -17.16 -9.06 -29.86
CA GLN A 3 -15.74 -8.95 -29.63
C GLN A 3 -15.54 -8.45 -28.19
N LYS A 4 -14.84 -9.21 -27.35
CA LYS A 4 -14.38 -8.71 -26.04
C LYS A 4 -13.53 -7.47 -26.34
N THR A 5 -14.09 -6.28 -26.11
CA THR A 5 -13.31 -5.05 -26.03
C THR A 5 -12.31 -5.27 -24.91
N THR A 6 -11.05 -5.47 -25.28
CA THR A 6 -9.93 -5.32 -24.36
C THR A 6 -10.03 -3.91 -23.79
N CYS A 7 -10.29 -3.79 -22.49
CA CYS A 7 -10.14 -2.51 -21.82
C CYS A 7 -8.66 -2.14 -21.97
N GLU A 8 -8.36 -1.14 -22.79
CA GLU A 8 -7.07 -0.46 -22.68
C GLU A 8 -7.05 0.02 -21.23
N GLY A 9 -6.19 -0.56 -20.38
CA GLY A 9 -6.03 -0.08 -19.00
C GLY A 9 -5.72 1.40 -19.10
N THR A 10 -6.69 2.25 -18.83
CA THR A 10 -6.64 3.64 -19.29
C THR A 10 -5.60 4.38 -18.45
N SER A 11 -4.74 5.19 -19.10
CA SER A 11 -3.94 6.23 -18.45
C SER A 11 -4.82 7.38 -17.96
N SER A 12 -5.97 7.07 -17.38
CA SER A 12 -6.93 8.05 -16.90
C SER A 12 -7.51 7.62 -15.56
N ALA A 13 -7.61 8.57 -14.63
CA ALA A 13 -8.17 8.35 -13.30
C ALA A 13 -9.40 9.24 -13.08
N ALA A 14 -10.55 8.62 -12.84
CA ALA A 14 -11.79 9.28 -12.44
C ALA A 14 -11.75 9.71 -10.97
N SER A 15 -11.05 8.95 -10.13
CA SER A 15 -10.78 9.28 -8.74
C SER A 15 -9.36 8.84 -8.34
N VAL A 16 -8.83 9.48 -7.31
CA VAL A 16 -7.52 9.18 -6.72
C VAL A 16 -7.72 8.85 -5.25
N ALA A 17 -7.23 7.70 -4.84
CA ALA A 17 -7.18 7.25 -3.45
C ALA A 17 -5.74 6.88 -3.09
N THR A 18 -5.48 6.70 -1.79
CA THR A 18 -4.25 6.20 -1.15
C THR A 18 -2.95 6.38 -1.94
N PHE A 19 -2.01 7.15 -1.40
CA PHE A 19 -0.83 7.56 -2.14
C PHE A 19 0.46 7.35 -1.36
N GLN A 20 1.56 7.33 -2.11
CA GLN A 20 2.91 7.41 -1.57
C GLN A 20 3.73 8.37 -2.43
N ALA A 21 4.25 9.41 -1.81
CA ALA A 21 5.22 10.31 -2.43
C ALA A 21 6.63 9.73 -2.24
N ILE A 22 7.33 9.46 -3.34
CA ILE A 22 8.68 8.91 -3.35
C ILE A 22 9.63 9.89 -4.04
N PRO A 23 10.61 10.42 -3.30
CA PRO A 23 11.68 11.21 -3.89
C PRO A 23 12.57 10.35 -4.78
N LEU A 24 12.78 10.78 -6.02
CA LEU A 24 13.56 10.07 -7.01
C LEU A 24 15.00 10.59 -7.05
N GLY A 25 15.98 9.70 -7.14
CA GLY A 25 17.39 10.04 -7.31
C GLY A 25 17.67 10.81 -8.60
N ASP A 26 18.86 11.37 -8.71
CA ASP A 26 19.20 12.31 -9.79
C ASP A 26 19.09 11.68 -11.20
N LYS A 27 19.44 10.40 -11.32
CA LYS A 27 19.30 9.63 -12.58
C LYS A 27 17.86 9.42 -13.02
N LEU A 28 16.92 9.50 -12.08
CA LEU A 28 15.48 9.40 -12.32
C LEU A 28 14.81 10.77 -12.44
N GLY A 29 15.59 11.86 -12.45
CA GLY A 29 15.14 13.21 -12.75
C GLY A 29 15.04 14.17 -11.56
N ALA A 30 15.45 13.77 -10.35
CA ALA A 30 15.46 14.61 -9.14
C ALA A 30 14.09 15.25 -8.82
N LYS A 31 13.06 14.40 -8.71
CA LYS A 31 11.64 14.81 -8.57
C LYS A 31 10.99 14.09 -7.41
N VAL A 32 9.77 14.48 -7.05
CA VAL A 32 8.87 13.65 -6.27
C VAL A 32 7.97 12.91 -7.24
N ARG A 33 7.98 11.57 -7.19
CA ARG A 33 6.97 10.74 -7.84
C ARG A 33 5.85 10.47 -6.88
N PHE A 34 4.64 10.86 -7.28
CA PHE A 34 3.43 10.60 -6.52
C PHE A 34 2.77 9.35 -7.09
N PHE A 35 2.95 8.23 -6.41
CA PHE A 35 2.24 7.00 -6.72
C PHE A 35 0.87 7.03 -6.05
N PHE A 36 -0.17 6.52 -6.72
CA PHE A 36 -1.51 6.49 -6.15
C PHE A 36 -2.39 5.35 -6.72
N GLU A 37 -3.44 5.02 -5.98
CA GLU A 37 -4.54 4.19 -6.45
C GLU A 37 -5.48 5.06 -7.29
N GLY A 38 -5.62 4.72 -8.57
CA GLY A 38 -6.49 5.43 -9.51
C GLY A 38 -7.63 4.55 -9.98
N GLU A 39 -8.87 5.00 -9.81
CA GLU A 39 -10.03 4.34 -10.43
C GLU A 39 -10.13 4.78 -11.90
N GLY A 40 -10.03 3.82 -12.82
CA GLY A 40 -10.22 4.08 -14.25
C GLY A 40 -11.67 4.41 -14.58
N THR A 41 -11.93 4.86 -15.82
CA THR A 41 -13.31 5.10 -16.29
C THR A 41 -14.16 3.83 -16.37
N ASP A 42 -13.53 2.66 -16.26
CA ASP A 42 -14.18 1.35 -16.18
C ASP A 42 -14.57 0.96 -14.74
N GLY A 43 -14.37 1.84 -13.76
CA GLY A 43 -14.71 1.60 -12.35
C GLY A 43 -13.76 0.63 -11.65
N LYS A 44 -12.58 0.39 -12.21
CA LYS A 44 -11.57 -0.52 -11.64
C LYS A 44 -10.30 0.22 -11.25
N THR A 45 -9.70 -0.19 -10.14
CA THR A 45 -8.54 0.50 -9.57
C THR A 45 -7.21 -0.10 -10.05
N ARG A 46 -6.23 0.78 -10.23
CA ARG A 46 -4.87 0.50 -10.72
C ARG A 46 -3.85 1.29 -9.90
N VAL A 47 -2.59 0.86 -9.90
CA VAL A 47 -1.51 1.71 -9.37
C VAL A 47 -0.96 2.56 -10.52
N MET A 48 -0.95 3.87 -10.29
CA MET A 48 -0.50 4.87 -11.24
C MET A 48 0.50 5.83 -10.59
N TYR A 49 1.17 6.66 -11.40
CA TYR A 49 1.94 7.77 -10.88
C TYR A 49 1.88 9.03 -11.75
N ILE A 50 2.22 10.15 -11.11
CA ILE A 50 2.60 11.42 -11.74
C ILE A 50 3.88 11.94 -11.10
N ASP A 51 4.67 12.70 -11.86
CA ASP A 51 5.92 13.31 -11.37
C ASP A 51 5.75 14.81 -11.18
N SER A 52 6.33 15.32 -10.08
CA SER A 52 6.38 16.75 -9.82
C SER A 52 7.10 17.52 -10.93
N LYS A 53 6.71 18.76 -11.13
CA LYS A 53 7.29 19.71 -12.09
C LYS A 53 8.31 20.64 -11.44
N ASP A 54 8.22 20.79 -10.12
CA ASP A 54 9.07 21.66 -9.29
C ASP A 54 10.18 20.89 -8.53
N GLY A 55 10.53 19.69 -8.99
CA GLY A 55 11.59 18.86 -8.41
C GLY A 55 11.21 18.36 -7.02
N TYR A 56 12.15 18.39 -6.08
CA TYR A 56 11.92 17.92 -4.70
C TYR A 56 10.97 18.79 -3.87
N VAL A 57 10.56 19.97 -4.38
CA VAL A 57 9.57 20.80 -3.68
C VAL A 57 8.23 20.06 -3.60
N GLY A 58 7.85 19.34 -4.67
CA GLY A 58 6.72 18.42 -4.67
C GLY A 58 5.38 19.10 -4.42
N ARG A 59 5.22 20.35 -4.87
CA ARG A 59 3.96 21.11 -4.76
C ARG A 59 3.24 21.26 -6.08
N ASP A 60 3.95 21.12 -7.19
CA ASP A 60 3.42 21.21 -8.54
C ASP A 60 3.53 19.85 -9.24
N PHE A 61 2.40 19.28 -9.65
CA PHE A 61 2.34 18.06 -10.44
C PHE A 61 1.67 18.27 -11.81
N ASN A 62 1.15 19.46 -12.06
CA ASN A 62 0.33 19.76 -13.24
C ASN A 62 1.18 20.47 -14.29
N SER A 63 1.20 19.94 -15.51
CA SER A 63 1.96 20.48 -16.65
C SER A 63 1.28 21.67 -17.35
N GLY A 64 0.08 22.05 -16.92
CA GLY A 64 -0.66 23.18 -17.43
C GLY A 64 -0.36 24.49 -16.70
N SER A 65 -1.37 25.38 -16.62
CA SER A 65 -1.27 26.67 -15.92
C SER A 65 -1.60 26.60 -14.42
N SER A 66 -2.28 25.53 -13.99
CA SER A 66 -2.49 25.20 -12.57
C SER A 66 -1.30 24.41 -12.06
N THR A 67 -1.00 24.50 -10.76
CA THR A 67 -0.05 23.59 -10.08
C THR A 67 -0.75 22.39 -9.42
N VAL A 68 -2.08 22.43 -9.35
CA VAL A 68 -2.92 21.44 -8.66
C VAL A 68 -3.65 20.58 -9.68
N CYS A 69 -3.67 19.27 -9.44
CA CYS A 69 -4.48 18.29 -10.14
C CYS A 69 -5.79 18.08 -9.37
N SER A 70 -6.91 18.58 -9.86
CA SER A 70 -8.17 18.62 -9.06
C SER A 70 -9.39 18.07 -9.78
N THR A 71 -9.33 17.90 -11.09
CA THR A 71 -10.46 17.47 -11.91
C THR A 71 -10.15 16.16 -12.63
N ALA A 72 -11.19 15.39 -12.98
CA ALA A 72 -11.04 14.20 -13.82
C ALA A 72 -10.40 14.54 -15.19
N ALA A 73 -10.61 15.77 -15.69
CA ALA A 73 -9.97 16.25 -16.92
C ALA A 73 -8.45 16.40 -16.77
N ASP A 74 -7.97 16.83 -15.59
CA ASP A 74 -6.52 16.90 -15.32
C ASP A 74 -5.87 15.52 -15.42
N TYR A 75 -6.54 14.50 -14.89
CA TYR A 75 -6.08 13.11 -14.89
C TYR A 75 -6.48 12.31 -16.13
N SER A 76 -7.06 12.95 -17.15
CA SER A 76 -7.42 12.29 -18.41
C SER A 76 -6.24 12.32 -19.40
N LYS A 77 -6.31 11.51 -20.45
CA LYS A 77 -5.35 11.55 -21.56
C LYS A 77 -5.19 12.96 -22.14
N GLY A 78 -3.97 13.47 -22.20
CA GLY A 78 -3.66 14.84 -22.61
C GLY A 78 -3.93 15.92 -21.56
N GLY A 79 -4.42 15.54 -20.38
CA GLY A 79 -4.62 16.44 -19.25
C GLY A 79 -3.29 16.84 -18.60
N GLY A 80 -3.32 17.91 -17.80
CA GLY A 80 -2.13 18.44 -17.14
C GLY A 80 -1.44 17.46 -16.20
N CYS A 81 -2.18 16.46 -15.73
CA CYS A 81 -1.75 15.42 -14.79
C CYS A 81 -2.03 14.02 -15.34
N GLU A 82 -1.91 13.82 -16.66
CA GLU A 82 -2.08 12.50 -17.28
C GLU A 82 -1.21 11.45 -16.56
N PRO A 83 -1.83 10.45 -15.92
CA PRO A 83 -1.11 9.48 -15.12
C PRO A 83 -0.47 8.37 -15.95
N THR A 84 0.62 7.80 -15.44
CA THR A 84 1.21 6.58 -15.98
C THR A 84 0.78 5.39 -15.16
N VAL A 85 0.12 4.41 -15.79
CA VAL A 85 -0.19 3.12 -15.15
C VAL A 85 1.10 2.33 -14.98
N ILE A 86 1.34 1.77 -13.80
CA ILE A 86 2.49 0.91 -13.53
C ILE A 86 2.11 -0.50 -13.06
N LEU A 87 0.87 -0.67 -12.61
CA LEU A 87 0.35 -1.96 -12.24
C LEU A 87 -1.14 -2.01 -12.59
N GLY A 88 -1.43 -2.78 -13.63
CA GLY A 88 -2.77 -3.05 -14.11
C GLY A 88 -3.33 -4.34 -13.52
N ILE A 89 -4.51 -4.69 -14.00
CA ILE A 89 -5.32 -5.80 -13.50
C ILE A 89 -5.66 -6.77 -14.64
N GLU A 90 -6.43 -7.81 -14.33
CA GLU A 90 -6.79 -8.83 -15.30
C GLU A 90 -7.57 -8.22 -16.48
N GLY A 91 -7.06 -8.46 -17.69
CA GLY A 91 -7.65 -8.00 -18.94
C GLY A 91 -7.10 -6.66 -19.46
N ASP A 92 -6.27 -5.95 -18.68
CA ASP A 92 -5.60 -4.75 -19.15
C ASP A 92 -4.56 -5.10 -20.23
N ALA A 93 -4.54 -4.33 -21.31
CA ALA A 93 -3.59 -4.51 -22.41
C ALA A 93 -2.12 -4.19 -22.02
N THR A 94 -1.92 -3.38 -20.98
CA THR A 94 -0.60 -2.97 -20.49
C THR A 94 -0.52 -3.21 -18.99
N TYR A 95 0.58 -3.82 -18.54
CA TYR A 95 0.80 -4.18 -17.13
C TYR A 95 -0.33 -5.01 -16.51
N GLY A 96 -1.11 -5.73 -17.32
CA GLY A 96 -2.22 -6.56 -16.86
C GLY A 96 -1.75 -7.77 -16.06
N ASN A 97 -2.44 -8.04 -14.96
CA ASN A 97 -2.07 -9.08 -14.00
C ASN A 97 -3.20 -10.11 -13.86
N LYS A 98 -2.92 -11.38 -14.13
CA LYS A 98 -3.91 -12.46 -14.10
C LYS A 98 -4.49 -12.63 -12.69
N ASN A 99 -5.79 -12.93 -12.59
CA ASN A 99 -6.49 -13.17 -11.32
C ASN A 99 -6.52 -11.98 -10.36
N ILE A 100 -6.13 -10.77 -10.79
CA ILE A 100 -6.26 -9.54 -9.99
C ILE A 100 -7.41 -8.73 -10.57
N LYS A 101 -8.42 -8.43 -9.76
CA LYS A 101 -9.63 -7.70 -10.18
C LYS A 101 -9.56 -6.21 -9.87
N ALA A 102 -8.84 -5.86 -8.81
CA ALA A 102 -8.60 -4.51 -8.35
C ALA A 102 -7.28 -4.51 -7.57
N VAL A 103 -6.57 -3.39 -7.63
CA VAL A 103 -5.42 -3.12 -6.76
C VAL A 103 -5.68 -1.86 -5.97
N ARG A 104 -5.42 -1.93 -4.69
CA ARG A 104 -5.78 -0.91 -3.71
C ARG A 104 -4.65 -0.77 -2.71
N GLN A 105 -4.59 0.34 -1.97
CA GLN A 105 -3.77 0.51 -0.77
C GLN A 105 -2.41 -0.22 -0.84
N PHE A 106 -1.38 0.48 -1.32
CA PHE A 106 -0.05 -0.10 -1.52
C PHE A 106 1.04 0.66 -0.76
N LYS A 107 2.18 0.01 -0.59
CA LYS A 107 3.43 0.65 -0.15
C LYS A 107 4.60 0.08 -0.92
N ILE A 108 5.45 0.97 -1.41
CA ILE A 108 6.74 0.67 -2.02
C ILE A 108 7.81 0.73 -0.94
N GLY A 109 8.62 -0.33 -0.85
CA GLY A 109 9.83 -0.41 -0.05
C GLY A 109 11.07 -0.33 -0.92
N TYR A 110 12.04 0.48 -0.48
CA TYR A 110 13.36 0.60 -1.05
C TYR A 110 14.36 0.98 0.04
N PRO A 111 15.69 0.83 -0.17
CA PRO A 111 16.68 1.20 0.83
C PRO A 111 16.67 2.71 1.12
N THR A 112 16.35 3.10 2.35
CA THR A 112 16.25 4.52 2.78
C THR A 112 17.30 4.98 3.80
N MET A 113 18.17 4.08 4.29
CA MET A 113 19.02 4.37 5.45
C MET A 113 20.25 5.23 5.11
N ASN A 114 20.72 5.17 3.85
CA ASN A 114 21.89 5.92 3.39
C ASN A 114 21.52 7.08 2.46
N ASP A 115 20.42 6.94 1.73
CA ASP A 115 19.82 7.98 0.92
C ASP A 115 18.31 7.85 1.05
N TRP A 116 17.61 8.97 1.21
CA TRP A 116 16.15 9.02 1.33
C TRP A 116 15.45 8.89 -0.04
N ARG A 117 16.22 9.04 -1.12
CA ARG A 117 15.75 8.97 -2.50
C ARG A 117 15.81 7.55 -3.03
N TRP A 118 14.81 7.18 -3.80
CA TRP A 118 14.84 5.95 -4.57
C TRP A 118 15.69 6.13 -5.84
N ASP A 119 16.71 5.31 -6.03
CA ASP A 119 17.62 5.37 -7.17
C ASP A 119 17.16 4.55 -8.38
N GLY A 120 16.05 3.81 -8.26
CA GLY A 120 15.51 2.95 -9.30
C GLY A 120 16.19 1.59 -9.38
N ALA A 121 16.98 1.21 -8.38
CA ALA A 121 17.63 -0.10 -8.33
C ALA A 121 16.59 -1.23 -8.35
N SER A 122 16.92 -2.27 -9.13
CA SER A 122 16.17 -3.54 -9.13
C SER A 122 16.09 -4.11 -7.72
N GLY A 123 14.99 -4.79 -7.41
CA GLY A 123 14.75 -5.39 -6.09
C GLY A 123 14.04 -4.47 -5.09
N SER A 124 13.71 -3.25 -5.48
CA SER A 124 12.68 -2.48 -4.77
C SER A 124 11.34 -3.20 -4.91
N PHE A 125 10.51 -3.21 -3.88
CA PHE A 125 9.29 -4.01 -3.85
C PHE A 125 8.06 -3.18 -3.52
N MET A 126 6.88 -3.75 -3.79
CA MET A 126 5.60 -3.15 -3.49
C MET A 126 4.69 -4.20 -2.85
N PHE A 127 4.17 -3.87 -1.66
CA PHE A 127 3.02 -4.54 -1.07
C PHE A 127 1.75 -3.87 -1.57
N ILE A 128 0.75 -4.65 -1.96
CA ILE A 128 -0.44 -4.14 -2.63
C ILE A 128 -1.65 -4.88 -2.11
N THR A 129 -2.65 -4.18 -1.60
CA THR A 129 -3.93 -4.83 -1.29
C THR A 129 -4.61 -5.21 -2.61
N ILE A 130 -4.94 -6.49 -2.79
CA ILE A 130 -5.46 -6.98 -4.07
C ILE A 130 -6.76 -7.78 -3.92
N ASP A 131 -7.70 -7.50 -4.84
CA ASP A 131 -8.91 -8.29 -4.96
C ASP A 131 -8.65 -9.48 -5.88
N VAL A 132 -8.73 -10.69 -5.32
CA VAL A 132 -8.50 -11.94 -6.06
C VAL A 132 -9.71 -12.89 -5.96
N PRO A 133 -9.85 -13.86 -6.87
CA PRO A 133 -10.84 -14.93 -6.72
C PRO A 133 -10.67 -15.70 -5.40
N THR A 134 -11.75 -16.28 -4.89
CA THR A 134 -11.76 -17.10 -3.66
C THR A 134 -10.90 -18.37 -3.78
N THR A 135 -10.55 -18.77 -5.00
CA THR A 135 -9.60 -19.85 -5.26
C THR A 135 -8.15 -19.47 -4.94
N CYS A 136 -7.83 -18.17 -4.86
CA CYS A 136 -6.51 -17.65 -4.52
C CYS A 136 -6.41 -17.17 -3.07
N SER A 137 -7.46 -16.53 -2.54
CA SER A 137 -7.52 -16.11 -1.12
C SER A 137 -8.88 -16.41 -0.50
N LYS A 138 -8.86 -16.84 0.76
CA LYS A 138 -10.06 -17.02 1.59
C LYS A 138 -10.39 -15.79 2.45
N TYR A 139 -9.59 -14.72 2.38
CA TYR A 139 -9.77 -13.50 3.15
C TYR A 139 -10.14 -12.32 2.25
N MET A 140 -10.88 -11.37 2.81
CA MET A 140 -11.25 -10.13 2.13
C MET A 140 -10.06 -9.19 2.01
N MET A 141 -9.24 -9.09 3.06
CA MET A 141 -8.01 -8.31 3.04
C MET A 141 -6.84 -9.25 2.77
N THR A 142 -6.14 -9.02 1.67
CA THR A 142 -4.94 -9.76 1.33
C THR A 142 -4.00 -8.85 0.56
N SER A 143 -2.70 -9.00 0.82
CA SER A 143 -1.68 -8.23 0.13
C SER A 143 -0.88 -9.11 -0.83
N GLY A 144 -0.75 -8.68 -2.08
CA GLY A 144 0.18 -9.23 -3.05
C GLY A 144 1.55 -8.58 -2.95
N TYR A 145 2.52 -9.15 -3.67
CA TYR A 145 3.90 -8.66 -3.73
C TYR A 145 4.32 -8.44 -5.18
N ALA A 146 4.91 -7.27 -5.46
CA ALA A 146 5.52 -6.96 -6.75
C ALA A 146 6.96 -6.48 -6.57
N VAL A 147 7.83 -6.80 -7.53
CA VAL A 147 9.25 -6.41 -7.52
C VAL A 147 9.54 -5.55 -8.73
N TRP A 148 10.29 -4.48 -8.54
CA TRP A 148 10.84 -3.64 -9.61
C TRP A 148 12.05 -4.34 -10.22
N ASP A 149 11.99 -4.64 -11.52
CA ASP A 149 13.09 -5.33 -12.24
C ASP A 149 14.15 -4.37 -12.84
N GLY A 150 14.08 -3.08 -12.49
CA GLY A 150 14.86 -2.02 -13.12
C GLY A 150 14.11 -1.27 -14.23
N LYS A 151 12.96 -1.79 -14.68
CA LYS A 151 12.17 -1.20 -15.78
C LYS A 151 10.67 -1.16 -15.48
N GLU A 152 10.12 -2.21 -14.89
CA GLU A 152 8.70 -2.32 -14.61
C GLU A 152 8.43 -3.13 -13.33
N TRP A 153 7.22 -2.97 -12.78
CA TRP A 153 6.78 -3.74 -11.61
C TRP A 153 6.27 -5.11 -12.04
N LYS A 154 6.78 -6.16 -11.40
CA LYS A 154 6.42 -7.56 -11.64
C LYS A 154 5.74 -8.16 -10.42
N VAL A 155 4.42 -8.37 -10.51
CA VAL A 155 3.70 -9.15 -9.49
C VAL A 155 4.25 -10.56 -9.46
N GLN A 156 4.49 -11.07 -8.27
CA GLN A 156 4.98 -12.43 -8.05
C GLN A 156 3.81 -13.41 -8.00
N TYR A 157 3.98 -14.58 -8.61
CA TYR A 157 2.93 -15.61 -8.72
C TYR A 157 3.43 -16.96 -8.22
N ASP A 158 2.49 -17.73 -7.69
CA ASP A 158 2.64 -19.16 -7.46
C ASP A 158 2.44 -19.95 -8.76
N ALA A 159 2.91 -21.21 -8.76
CA ALA A 159 2.81 -22.11 -9.91
C ALA A 159 1.35 -22.41 -10.33
N ASN A 160 0.38 -22.25 -9.43
CA ASN A 160 -1.05 -22.40 -9.73
C ASN A 160 -1.63 -21.19 -10.48
N GLY A 161 -0.84 -20.14 -10.71
CA GLY A 161 -1.23 -18.91 -11.39
C GLY A 161 -1.98 -17.90 -10.52
N CYS A 162 -2.06 -18.12 -9.21
CA CYS A 162 -2.47 -17.10 -8.25
C CYS A 162 -1.27 -16.20 -7.90
N PRO A 163 -1.48 -14.90 -7.62
CA PRO A 163 -0.44 -14.07 -7.02
C PRO A 163 0.07 -14.72 -5.72
N LYS A 164 1.34 -14.50 -5.37
CA LYS A 164 1.83 -14.79 -4.03
C LYS A 164 1.21 -13.80 -3.05
N LEU A 165 0.71 -14.31 -1.92
CA LEU A 165 -0.20 -13.56 -1.06
C LEU A 165 0.19 -13.62 0.41
N PHE A 166 0.35 -12.45 1.00
CA PHE A 166 0.26 -12.25 2.44
C PHE A 166 -1.21 -12.20 2.83
N GLN A 167 -1.72 -13.36 3.29
CA GLN A 167 -3.12 -13.53 3.67
C GLN A 167 -3.47 -12.74 4.93
N ALA A 168 -4.67 -12.15 4.98
CA ALA A 168 -5.17 -11.33 6.09
C ALA A 168 -4.37 -10.04 6.34
N VAL A 169 -3.40 -9.68 5.48
CA VAL A 169 -2.63 -8.44 5.63
C VAL A 169 -3.39 -7.25 5.05
N GLN A 170 -3.72 -6.30 5.92
CA GLN A 170 -4.31 -4.99 5.61
C GLN A 170 -3.33 -3.87 5.98
N ALA A 171 -3.36 -2.77 5.21
CA ALA A 171 -2.57 -1.55 5.45
C ALA A 171 -1.09 -1.83 5.78
N PRO A 172 -0.37 -2.62 4.96
CA PRO A 172 1.03 -2.93 5.21
C PRO A 172 1.86 -1.64 5.22
N MET A 173 2.88 -1.58 6.07
CA MET A 173 3.86 -0.50 6.11
C MET A 173 5.27 -1.08 6.27
N PRO A 174 5.98 -1.31 5.16
CA PRO A 174 7.35 -1.79 5.19
C PRO A 174 8.30 -0.67 5.65
N MET A 175 9.36 -1.06 6.34
CA MET A 175 10.39 -0.17 6.83
C MET A 175 11.76 -0.83 6.68
N HIS A 176 12.69 -0.13 6.04
CA HIS A 176 14.07 -0.58 5.88
C HIS A 176 14.81 -0.49 7.22
N ILE A 177 15.45 -1.59 7.63
CA ILE A 177 16.21 -1.70 8.90
C ILE A 177 17.71 -1.94 8.67
N GLY A 178 18.20 -1.57 7.48
CA GLY A 178 19.61 -1.61 7.11
C GLY A 178 20.03 -2.88 6.38
N GLY A 179 21.00 -2.72 5.47
CA GLY A 179 21.43 -3.80 4.57
C GLY A 179 20.31 -4.18 3.61
N THR A 180 19.98 -5.47 3.54
CA THR A 180 18.87 -6.02 2.76
C THR A 180 17.78 -6.56 3.68
N ARG A 181 17.57 -5.89 4.82
CA ARG A 181 16.61 -6.28 5.84
C ARG A 181 15.50 -5.27 6.00
N TYR A 182 14.29 -5.78 6.17
CA TYR A 182 13.09 -4.99 6.34
C TYR A 182 12.23 -5.56 7.47
N LYS A 183 11.34 -4.73 7.97
CA LYS A 183 10.17 -5.19 8.73
C LYS A 183 8.91 -4.58 8.16
N MET A 184 7.79 -5.27 8.26
CA MET A 184 6.49 -4.78 7.81
C MET A 184 5.52 -4.82 8.97
N TYR A 185 5.01 -3.64 9.32
CA TYR A 185 3.86 -3.49 10.21
C TYR A 185 2.59 -3.68 9.40
N PHE A 186 1.59 -4.37 9.94
CA PHE A 186 0.31 -4.55 9.27
C PHE A 186 -0.83 -4.86 10.23
N ASN A 187 -2.04 -4.53 9.80
CA ASN A 187 -3.26 -4.96 10.44
C ASN A 187 -3.58 -6.40 9.99
N ASN A 188 -3.65 -7.34 10.94
CA ASN A 188 -4.01 -8.72 10.64
C ASN A 188 -5.54 -8.89 10.63
N ASN A 189 -6.17 -8.60 9.49
CA ASN A 189 -7.60 -8.68 9.30
C ASN A 189 -8.01 -10.03 8.68
N ALA A 190 -8.38 -10.98 9.54
CA ALA A 190 -8.78 -12.33 9.15
C ALA A 190 -10.24 -12.45 8.67
N MET A 191 -10.89 -11.35 8.29
CA MET A 191 -12.26 -11.37 7.78
C MET A 191 -12.36 -12.17 6.46
N GLN A 192 -13.32 -13.10 6.41
CA GLN A 192 -13.58 -13.93 5.23
C GLN A 192 -14.68 -13.35 4.35
N PRO A 193 -14.64 -13.54 3.02
CA PRO A 193 -15.72 -13.16 2.12
C PRO A 193 -17.04 -13.82 2.55
N GLY A 194 -18.07 -13.01 2.82
CA GLY A 194 -19.38 -13.49 3.28
C GLY A 194 -19.51 -13.70 4.79
N GLY A 195 -18.54 -13.24 5.59
CA GLY A 195 -18.54 -13.31 7.06
C GLY A 195 -19.67 -12.57 7.79
N ALA A 196 -20.50 -11.78 7.09
CA ALA A 196 -21.84 -11.40 7.52
C ALA A 196 -22.74 -11.12 6.29
N PRO A 197 -23.96 -11.67 6.20
CA PRO A 197 -24.87 -11.40 5.09
C PRO A 197 -25.65 -10.10 5.32
N GLY A 198 -25.41 -9.10 4.48
CA GLY A 198 -26.30 -7.95 4.31
C GLY A 198 -25.55 -6.64 4.14
N GLY A 199 -25.68 -6.01 2.97
CA GLY A 199 -25.15 -4.68 2.66
C GLY A 199 -25.79 -3.57 3.50
N GLY A 200 -25.44 -3.54 4.78
CA GLY A 200 -25.68 -2.47 5.73
C GLY A 200 -24.42 -2.34 6.59
N VAL A 201 -24.13 -1.11 7.01
CA VAL A 201 -23.05 -0.73 7.94
C VAL A 201 -22.82 -1.84 8.98
N PRO A 202 -21.56 -2.26 9.24
CA PRO A 202 -21.27 -3.30 10.22
C PRO A 202 -22.02 -3.03 11.53
N SER A 203 -22.70 -4.04 12.07
CA SER A 203 -23.25 -3.90 13.41
C SER A 203 -22.08 -3.62 14.36
N ALA A 204 -22.20 -2.60 15.20
CA ALA A 204 -21.20 -2.11 16.16
C ALA A 204 -20.76 -3.13 17.25
N THR A 205 -20.99 -4.43 17.02
CA THR A 205 -20.64 -5.55 17.92
C THR A 205 -19.74 -6.60 17.26
N SER A 206 -19.52 -6.54 15.94
CA SER A 206 -18.44 -7.27 15.27
C SER A 206 -17.45 -6.24 14.73
N LEU A 207 -16.67 -5.66 15.64
CA LEU A 207 -15.53 -4.86 15.23
C LEU A 207 -14.61 -5.81 14.44
N ASP A 208 -14.16 -5.36 13.26
CA ASP A 208 -13.09 -6.03 12.53
C ASP A 208 -11.85 -6.05 13.42
N GLU A 209 -11.73 -7.04 14.31
CA GLU A 209 -10.56 -7.22 15.17
C GLU A 209 -9.36 -7.44 14.25
N LYS A 210 -8.53 -6.40 14.14
CA LYS A 210 -7.38 -6.37 13.23
C LYS A 210 -6.11 -6.03 14.02
N PRO A 211 -5.64 -6.93 14.90
CA PRO A 211 -4.46 -6.66 15.71
C PRO A 211 -3.28 -6.33 14.81
N MET A 212 -2.49 -5.37 15.25
CA MET A 212 -1.25 -4.97 14.60
C MET A 212 -0.21 -6.05 14.82
N LYS A 213 0.45 -6.44 13.73
CA LYS A 213 1.57 -7.37 13.78
C LYS A 213 2.77 -6.84 13.01
N VAL A 214 3.91 -7.46 13.25
CA VAL A 214 5.13 -7.24 12.48
C VAL A 214 5.70 -8.56 11.98
N ILE A 215 6.16 -8.56 10.73
CA ILE A 215 7.02 -9.62 10.17
C ILE A 215 8.32 -9.00 9.68
N TYR A 216 9.37 -9.82 9.60
CA TYR A 216 10.69 -9.44 9.13
C TYR A 216 11.03 -10.08 7.79
N ALA A 217 11.95 -9.45 7.06
CA ALA A 217 12.59 -10.02 5.90
C ALA A 217 14.10 -9.80 5.93
N ASP A 218 14.83 -10.78 5.41
CA ASP A 218 16.28 -10.74 5.27
C ASP A 218 16.68 -11.48 3.98
N ALA A 219 17.14 -10.74 2.97
CA ALA A 219 17.55 -11.32 1.69
C ALA A 219 18.71 -12.33 1.82
N SER A 220 19.46 -12.34 2.93
CA SER A 220 20.54 -13.32 3.11
C SER A 220 20.02 -14.74 3.34
N LEU A 221 18.71 -14.93 3.55
CA LEU A 221 18.11 -16.22 3.84
C LEU A 221 17.83 -17.05 2.59
N THR A 222 17.41 -16.42 1.48
CA THR A 222 17.08 -17.13 0.23
C THR A 222 17.58 -16.36 -1.00
N GLY A 223 17.67 -17.05 -2.15
CA GLY A 223 17.88 -16.37 -3.44
C GLY A 223 19.14 -15.51 -3.55
N ASP A 224 18.96 -14.28 -4.08
CA ASP A 224 20.01 -13.27 -4.23
C ASP A 224 20.13 -12.44 -2.94
N PRO A 225 21.28 -12.45 -2.24
CA PRO A 225 21.44 -11.74 -0.96
C PRO A 225 21.32 -10.22 -1.05
N ASN A 226 21.24 -9.65 -2.26
CA ASN A 226 21.15 -8.22 -2.50
C ASN A 226 19.71 -7.72 -2.70
N VAL A 227 18.73 -8.63 -2.84
CA VAL A 227 17.34 -8.31 -3.19
C VAL A 227 16.40 -9.09 -2.31
N VAL A 228 15.39 -8.41 -1.75
CA VAL A 228 14.36 -9.09 -0.95
C VAL A 228 13.28 -9.63 -1.86
N ASP A 229 13.22 -10.95 -1.95
CA ASP A 229 12.16 -11.68 -2.63
C ASP A 229 11.00 -11.96 -1.67
N TYR A 230 9.89 -12.49 -2.20
CA TYR A 230 8.72 -12.85 -1.38
C TYR A 230 9.08 -13.89 -0.32
N GLU A 231 9.92 -14.87 -0.69
CA GLU A 231 10.38 -15.97 0.15
C GLU A 231 11.25 -15.55 1.35
N ASP A 232 11.82 -14.35 1.33
CA ASP A 232 12.64 -13.84 2.43
C ASP A 232 11.81 -13.29 3.58
N TRP A 233 10.53 -13.00 3.34
CA TRP A 233 9.61 -12.56 4.38
C TRP A 233 9.19 -13.74 5.25
N GLU A 234 9.18 -13.52 6.56
CA GLU A 234 8.51 -14.41 7.50
C GLU A 234 7.05 -14.63 7.09
N THR A 235 6.54 -15.83 7.37
CA THR A 235 5.14 -16.13 7.10
C THR A 235 4.22 -15.42 8.10
N ILE A 236 2.94 -15.29 7.77
CA ILE A 236 1.96 -14.64 8.65
C ILE A 236 1.78 -15.41 9.96
N GLU A 237 2.02 -16.72 9.98
CA GLU A 237 2.04 -17.55 11.18
C GLU A 237 3.22 -17.24 12.11
N GLN A 238 4.30 -16.68 11.58
CA GLN A 238 5.48 -16.26 12.33
C GLN A 238 5.37 -14.81 12.82
N ALA A 239 4.32 -14.08 12.40
CA ALA A 239 4.15 -12.67 12.73
C ALA A 239 4.11 -12.42 14.25
N HIS A 240 4.80 -11.36 14.65
CA HIS A 240 4.97 -10.96 16.05
C HIS A 240 3.90 -9.95 16.46
N GLU A 241 3.37 -10.11 17.67
CA GLU A 241 2.39 -9.18 18.24
C GLU A 241 3.03 -7.84 18.62
N ILE A 242 2.27 -6.76 18.49
CA ILE A 242 2.65 -5.43 18.96
C ILE A 242 1.77 -5.05 20.13
N THR A 243 2.37 -4.61 21.23
CA THR A 243 1.62 -4.07 22.36
C THR A 243 1.68 -2.55 22.32
N TYR A 244 0.55 -1.92 22.02
CA TYR A 244 0.40 -0.49 22.19
C TYR A 244 0.06 -0.13 23.63
N MET A 245 0.59 0.99 24.09
CA MET A 245 0.28 1.58 25.38
C MET A 245 -0.23 3.00 25.19
N TRP A 246 -1.23 3.37 25.97
CA TRP A 246 -1.61 4.76 26.17
C TRP A 246 -0.48 5.52 26.87
N SER A 247 -0.53 6.85 26.79
CA SER A 247 0.48 7.72 27.43
C SER A 247 0.57 7.58 28.96
N ASP A 248 -0.44 7.02 29.61
CA ASP A 248 -0.45 6.70 31.04
C ASP A 248 0.14 5.33 31.38
N GLY A 249 0.61 4.57 30.37
CA GLY A 249 1.19 3.25 30.50
C GLY A 249 0.17 2.09 30.50
N SER A 250 -1.12 2.38 30.42
CA SER A 250 -2.14 1.33 30.25
C SER A 250 -2.11 0.75 28.84
N VAL A 251 -2.40 -0.55 28.70
CA VAL A 251 -2.40 -1.23 27.40
C VAL A 251 -3.60 -0.78 26.57
N LEU A 252 -3.37 -0.50 25.29
CA LEU A 252 -4.42 -0.21 24.32
C LEU A 252 -5.29 -1.45 24.11
N GLY A 253 -6.61 -1.33 24.25
CA GLY A 253 -7.51 -2.46 24.05
C GLY A 253 -7.60 -2.86 22.58
N MET A 254 -7.91 -4.13 22.32
CA MET A 254 -8.03 -4.67 20.94
C MET A 254 -9.01 -3.87 20.06
N LYS A 255 -10.09 -3.34 20.65
CA LYS A 255 -11.02 -2.45 19.94
C LYS A 255 -10.33 -1.17 19.44
N ASP A 256 -9.62 -0.48 20.33
CA ASP A 256 -8.96 0.79 20.01
C ASP A 256 -7.80 0.59 19.05
N GLU A 257 -7.05 -0.50 19.24
CA GLU A 257 -6.02 -0.94 18.30
C GLU A 257 -6.60 -1.22 16.91
N SER A 258 -7.76 -1.88 16.84
CA SER A 258 -8.45 -2.16 15.58
C SER A 258 -9.04 -0.90 14.93
N HIS A 259 -8.97 0.28 15.55
CA HIS A 259 -9.27 1.54 14.88
C HIS A 259 -8.04 2.13 14.17
N LEU A 260 -6.82 1.67 14.47
CA LEU A 260 -5.61 2.10 13.79
C LEU A 260 -5.61 1.58 12.33
N ASP A 261 -5.27 2.44 11.39
CA ASP A 261 -5.14 2.10 9.97
C ASP A 261 -4.12 3.01 9.26
N ASP A 262 -3.78 2.63 8.02
CA ASP A 262 -2.99 3.44 7.08
C ASP A 262 -1.76 4.12 7.69
N TYR A 263 -0.74 3.32 7.98
CA TYR A 263 0.44 3.75 8.73
C TYR A 263 1.46 4.51 7.88
N ALA A 264 2.16 5.44 8.53
CA ALA A 264 3.40 6.03 8.05
C ALA A 264 4.44 5.97 9.17
N ILE A 265 5.60 5.37 8.89
CA ILE A 265 6.66 5.18 9.87
C ILE A 265 7.94 5.79 9.32
N PHE A 266 8.65 6.53 10.17
CA PHE A 266 9.99 6.99 9.87
C PHE A 266 10.90 6.90 11.10
N THR A 267 12.19 6.92 10.83
CA THR A 267 13.28 6.80 11.80
C THR A 267 14.02 8.13 11.86
N PRO A 268 13.70 9.01 12.84
CA PRO A 268 14.38 10.30 12.96
C PRO A 268 15.90 10.13 12.99
N ASN A 269 16.62 10.87 12.14
CA ASN A 269 18.08 10.75 11.95
C ASN A 269 18.56 9.34 11.60
N ASN A 270 17.71 8.51 10.99
CA ASN A 270 17.97 7.09 10.70
C ASN A 270 18.35 6.28 11.95
N ASN A 271 17.86 6.68 13.13
CA ASN A 271 18.04 5.90 14.35
C ASN A 271 16.98 4.79 14.41
N LEU A 272 17.39 3.53 14.32
CA LEU A 272 16.47 2.40 14.38
C LEU A 272 15.94 2.12 15.79
N ASP A 273 16.63 2.61 16.82
CA ASP A 273 16.20 2.47 18.22
C ASP A 273 15.01 3.39 18.55
N PHE A 274 14.73 4.39 17.68
CA PHE A 274 13.65 5.33 17.86
C PHE A 274 12.85 5.51 16.57
N GLN A 275 11.61 5.03 16.54
CA GLN A 275 10.75 5.11 15.36
C GLN A 275 9.46 5.83 15.73
N VAL A 276 8.98 6.66 14.81
CA VAL A 276 7.71 7.36 14.98
C VAL A 276 6.74 6.80 13.97
N MET A 277 5.62 6.28 14.45
CA MET A 277 4.50 5.82 13.64
C MET A 277 3.36 6.81 13.75
N TYR A 278 2.89 7.28 12.60
CA TYR A 278 1.63 7.99 12.44
C TYR A 278 0.59 7.01 11.89
N SER A 279 -0.61 7.05 12.45
CA SER A 279 -1.74 6.25 11.98
C SER A 279 -2.98 7.12 11.91
N ASN A 280 -3.76 6.91 10.86
CA ASN A 280 -5.12 7.43 10.82
C ASN A 280 -6.01 6.49 11.64
N MET A 281 -6.86 7.06 12.48
CA MET A 281 -7.87 6.25 13.17
C MET A 281 -9.15 6.19 12.36
N SER A 282 -9.45 4.99 11.85
CA SER A 282 -10.68 4.63 11.16
C SER A 282 -11.80 4.51 12.20
N LEU A 283 -12.72 5.48 12.19
CA LEU A 283 -13.90 5.46 13.03
C LEU A 283 -14.95 4.55 12.39
N SER A 284 -14.89 3.25 12.67
CA SER A 284 -15.91 2.29 12.22
C SER A 284 -17.19 2.32 13.08
N ASP A 285 -17.19 3.04 14.20
CA ASP A 285 -18.32 3.13 15.14
C ASP A 285 -19.32 4.27 14.82
N ILE A 286 -19.53 4.59 13.53
CA ILE A 286 -20.61 5.51 13.14
C ILE A 286 -21.96 4.80 13.35
N LYS A 287 -22.51 4.91 14.56
CA LYS A 287 -23.93 4.63 14.77
C LYS A 287 -24.74 5.73 14.08
N PRO A 288 -25.75 5.39 13.25
CA PRO A 288 -26.65 6.39 12.69
C PRO A 288 -27.22 7.29 13.81
N GLY A 289 -26.97 8.59 13.73
CA GLY A 289 -27.48 9.57 14.70
C GLY A 289 -26.57 9.88 15.90
N THR A 290 -25.33 9.38 15.93
CA THR A 290 -24.31 9.84 16.90
C THR A 290 -23.39 10.90 16.28
N ASN A 291 -22.91 11.83 17.10
CA ASN A 291 -22.01 12.91 16.66
C ASN A 291 -20.78 12.29 15.99
N PHE A 292 -20.50 12.73 14.77
CA PHE A 292 -19.26 12.43 14.05
C PHE A 292 -18.08 12.79 14.95
N GLU A 293 -17.36 11.80 15.45
CA GLU A 293 -16.03 12.06 16.00
C GLU A 293 -15.14 12.48 14.84
N PRO A 294 -14.42 13.61 14.92
CA PRO A 294 -13.55 14.02 13.84
C PRO A 294 -12.41 13.00 13.71
N PRO A 295 -11.98 12.68 12.48
CA PRO A 295 -10.78 11.87 12.30
C PRO A 295 -9.61 12.54 13.01
N PHE A 296 -8.82 11.76 13.73
CA PHE A 296 -7.60 12.23 14.36
C PHE A 296 -6.42 11.33 13.98
N ILE A 297 -5.23 11.90 14.06
CA ILE A 297 -3.98 11.22 13.77
C ILE A 297 -3.36 10.79 15.10
N GLY A 298 -3.17 9.49 15.27
CA GLY A 298 -2.41 8.92 16.38
C GLY A 298 -0.91 9.01 16.10
N VAL A 299 -0.12 9.28 17.14
CA VAL A 299 1.34 9.20 17.10
C VAL A 299 1.80 8.19 18.12
N VAL A 300 2.55 7.18 17.67
CA VAL A 300 3.15 6.16 18.52
C VAL A 300 4.67 6.28 18.45
N LEU A 301 5.29 6.28 19.63
CA LEU A 301 6.74 6.14 19.77
C LEU A 301 7.05 4.66 19.92
N LEU A 302 7.65 4.08 18.90
CA LEU A 302 8.04 2.68 18.90
C LEU A 302 9.45 2.55 19.44
N MET A 303 9.55 1.88 20.59
CA MET A 303 10.81 1.51 21.21
C MET A 303 11.05 0.05 20.89
N ASN A 304 12.11 -0.25 20.13
CA ASN A 304 12.56 -1.64 20.00
C ASN A 304 13.44 -1.93 21.23
N PRO A 305 13.05 -2.86 22.11
CA PRO A 305 13.89 -3.29 23.23
C PRO A 305 15.13 -4.06 22.76
#